data_AF-A0A845XDE7-F1
#
_entry.id   AF-A0A845XDE7-F1
#
_cell.length_a   1.000
_cell.length_b   1.000
_cell.length_c   1.000
_cell.angle_alpha   90.00
_cell.angle_beta   90.00
_cell.angle_gamma   90.00
#
_symmetry.space_group_name_H-M   'P 1'
#
loop_
_entity.id
_entity.type
_entity.pdbx_description
1 polymer ?
#
loop_
_entity_poly.entity_id
_entity_poly.type
_entity_poly.pdbx_seq_one_letter_code
_entity_poly.pdbx_strand_id
1 'polypeptide(L)'
;MSTLQLVNKLDNKIKSFIQLKSWKSFVLTILILALIPPFLSRCEQLIIRWSGGANIVLGADSYVPSDLTDAIDSLKSELSRQELEFIRVSDESDLVRLHHSLGRSIRNEWDLWADSRLANWFNEMDIFHPDDMSAIIIKSLHRDLAGRPLELEEQIDYYKEYWAKVKAHEENERREEVLRQERRKKANLGWQWLDSDAVEVTLPRRPEGDDVWGLYPYGEGLIVVMKGYRRSFKRQWHDGIYSSFHKHEVR
;
A
#
# COMPACT_ATOMS: atom_id res chain seq x y z
N MET A 1 48.57 -57.64 -30.53
CA MET A 1 47.47 -56.65 -30.39
C MET A 1 48.14 -55.31 -30.14
N SER A 2 48.00 -54.32 -31.03
CA SER A 2 48.75 -53.06 -30.91
C SER A 2 48.24 -52.24 -29.71
N THR A 3 49.12 -51.42 -29.11
CA THR A 3 48.78 -50.54 -27.98
C THR A 3 47.56 -49.66 -28.28
N LEU A 4 47.38 -49.23 -29.53
CA LEU A 4 46.20 -48.50 -30.00
C LEU A 4 44.89 -49.30 -29.89
N GLN A 5 44.91 -50.62 -30.15
CA GLN A 5 43.72 -51.47 -30.06
C GLN A 5 43.28 -51.68 -28.60
N LEU A 6 44.21 -51.71 -27.66
CA LEU A 6 43.91 -51.78 -26.22
C LEU A 6 43.31 -50.48 -25.70
N VAL A 7 43.85 -49.33 -26.10
CA VAL A 7 43.34 -48.00 -25.70
C VAL A 7 41.90 -47.79 -26.21
N ASN A 8 41.62 -48.09 -27.48
CA ASN A 8 40.27 -47.94 -28.03
C ASN A 8 39.26 -48.89 -27.37
N LYS A 9 39.68 -50.10 -26.99
CA LYS A 9 38.81 -51.07 -26.28
C LYS A 9 38.52 -50.63 -24.84
N LEU A 10 39.48 -49.98 -24.17
CA LEU A 10 39.30 -49.41 -22.84
C LEU A 10 38.39 -48.18 -22.88
N ASP A 11 38.59 -47.29 -23.85
CA ASP A 11 37.85 -46.04 -24.00
C ASP A 11 36.35 -46.32 -24.31
N ASN A 12 36.07 -47.32 -25.15
CA ASN A 12 34.70 -47.75 -25.42
C ASN A 12 34.02 -48.41 -24.20
N LYS A 13 34.78 -49.12 -23.35
CA LYS A 13 34.26 -49.67 -22.08
C LYS A 13 33.98 -48.57 -21.05
N ILE A 14 34.82 -47.53 -21.00
CA ILE A 14 34.62 -46.38 -20.10
C ILE A 14 33.40 -45.58 -20.55
N LYS A 15 33.25 -45.30 -21.85
CA LYS A 15 32.09 -44.60 -22.41
C LYS A 15 30.78 -45.35 -22.17
N SER A 16 30.76 -46.67 -22.35
CA SER A 16 29.56 -47.48 -22.06
C SER A 16 29.22 -47.52 -20.56
N PHE A 17 30.23 -47.54 -19.69
CA PHE A 17 30.04 -47.50 -18.24
C PHE A 17 29.53 -46.13 -17.75
N ILE A 18 30.01 -45.03 -18.33
CA ILE A 18 29.52 -43.66 -18.06
C ILE A 18 28.09 -43.49 -18.56
N GLN A 19 27.75 -43.98 -19.76
CA GLN A 19 26.37 -43.97 -20.23
C GLN A 19 25.43 -44.79 -19.35
N LEU A 20 25.86 -45.97 -18.87
CA LEU A 20 25.06 -46.80 -17.97
C LEU A 20 24.81 -46.13 -16.60
N LYS A 21 25.80 -45.43 -16.03
CA LYS A 21 25.64 -44.68 -14.78
C LYS A 21 24.74 -43.45 -14.94
N SER A 22 24.87 -42.74 -16.06
CA SER A 22 24.01 -41.61 -16.41
C SER A 22 22.56 -42.06 -16.56
N TRP A 23 22.32 -43.16 -17.26
CA TRP A 23 20.95 -43.64 -17.52
C TRP A 23 20.28 -44.21 -16.27
N LYS A 24 21.03 -44.91 -15.40
CA LYS A 24 20.51 -45.38 -14.10
C LYS A 24 20.15 -44.23 -13.16
N SER A 25 20.94 -43.15 -13.16
CA SER A 25 20.63 -41.95 -12.38
C SER A 25 19.40 -41.24 -12.94
N PHE A 26 19.28 -41.15 -14.28
CA PHE A 26 18.13 -40.52 -14.94
C PHE A 26 16.82 -41.28 -14.70
N VAL A 27 16.85 -42.62 -14.78
CA VAL A 27 15.67 -43.48 -14.54
C VAL A 27 15.28 -43.48 -13.06
N LEU A 28 16.25 -43.45 -12.13
CA LEU A 28 15.97 -43.35 -10.70
C LEU A 28 15.36 -42.00 -10.31
N THR A 29 15.81 -40.89 -10.92
CA THR A 29 15.22 -39.56 -10.71
C THR A 29 13.79 -39.47 -11.26
N ILE A 30 13.51 -40.08 -12.43
CA ILE A 30 12.16 -40.14 -13.00
C ILE A 30 11.22 -41.00 -12.13
N LEU A 31 11.71 -42.11 -11.57
CA LEU A 31 10.95 -42.94 -10.64
C LEU A 31 10.66 -42.24 -9.29
N ILE A 32 11.60 -41.43 -8.78
CA ILE A 32 11.39 -40.61 -7.58
C ILE A 32 10.37 -39.49 -7.84
N LEU A 33 10.38 -38.88 -9.03
CA LEU A 33 9.38 -37.88 -9.44
C LEU A 33 7.99 -38.48 -9.70
N ALA A 34 7.90 -39.78 -10.05
CA ALA A 34 6.63 -40.48 -10.29
C ALA A 34 5.98 -41.07 -9.03
N LEU A 35 6.72 -41.16 -7.91
CA LEU A 35 6.23 -41.68 -6.61
C LEU A 35 5.89 -40.57 -5.59
N ILE A 36 6.21 -39.31 -5.90
CA ILE A 36 5.62 -38.17 -5.21
C ILE A 36 4.20 -38.02 -5.80
N PRO A 37 3.12 -38.27 -5.04
CA PRO A 37 1.76 -38.03 -5.54
C PRO A 37 1.67 -36.59 -6.07
N PRO A 38 0.84 -36.29 -7.08
CA PRO A 38 0.71 -34.95 -7.66
C PRO A 38 -0.03 -34.02 -6.69
N PHE A 39 0.51 -33.82 -5.49
CA PHE A 39 -0.01 -32.93 -4.47
C PHE A 39 0.39 -31.47 -4.77
N LEU A 40 1.34 -31.27 -5.69
CA LEU A 40 1.77 -29.95 -6.15
C LEU A 40 0.98 -29.40 -7.35
N SER A 41 -0.12 -30.03 -7.76
CA SER A 41 -1.10 -29.40 -8.67
C SER A 41 -2.31 -28.81 -7.93
N ARG A 42 -2.50 -29.15 -6.64
CA ARG A 42 -3.57 -28.58 -5.80
C ARG A 42 -3.12 -27.35 -5.01
N CYS A 43 -1.82 -27.18 -4.78
CA CYS A 43 -1.28 -25.99 -4.10
C CYS A 43 -1.11 -24.78 -5.03
N GLU A 44 -0.79 -24.95 -6.32
CA GLU A 44 -0.72 -23.81 -7.25
C GLU A 44 -2.10 -23.24 -7.61
N GLN A 45 -3.15 -24.06 -7.63
CA GLN A 45 -4.53 -23.54 -7.77
C GLN A 45 -5.03 -22.85 -6.50
N LEU A 46 -4.44 -23.13 -5.33
CA LEU A 46 -4.74 -22.39 -4.09
C LEU A 46 -4.00 -21.05 -4.06
N ILE A 47 -2.76 -20.97 -4.55
CA ILE A 47 -1.98 -19.72 -4.57
C ILE A 47 -2.50 -18.72 -5.62
N ILE A 48 -2.93 -19.17 -6.79
CA ILE A 48 -3.47 -18.27 -7.85
C ILE A 48 -4.90 -17.77 -7.50
N ARG A 49 -5.63 -18.44 -6.58
CA ARG A 49 -6.89 -17.94 -6.00
C ARG A 49 -6.68 -17.04 -4.77
N TRP A 50 -5.47 -16.99 -4.21
CA TRP A 50 -5.11 -16.25 -2.99
C TRP A 50 -4.67 -14.79 -3.22
N SER A 51 -4.49 -14.39 -4.48
CA SER A 51 -4.16 -13.01 -4.86
C SER A 51 -5.40 -12.11 -5.08
N GLY A 52 -6.60 -12.68 -5.06
CA GLY A 52 -7.84 -11.93 -4.92
C GLY A 52 -8.21 -11.88 -3.45
N GLY A 53 -8.03 -10.73 -2.78
CA GLY A 53 -8.44 -10.55 -1.40
C GLY A 53 -9.86 -11.09 -1.18
N ALA A 54 -10.07 -11.81 -0.08
CA ALA A 54 -11.36 -12.38 0.25
C ALA A 54 -12.42 -11.26 0.27
N ASN A 55 -13.22 -11.19 -0.79
CA ASN A 55 -14.36 -10.29 -0.90
C ASN A 55 -15.50 -10.89 -0.08
N ILE A 56 -15.45 -10.65 1.23
CA ILE A 56 -16.50 -11.01 2.18
C ILE A 56 -17.47 -9.83 2.23
N VAL A 57 -18.75 -10.08 1.98
CA VAL A 57 -19.84 -9.08 1.92
C VAL A 57 -21.06 -9.66 2.66
N LEU A 58 -21.77 -8.85 3.45
CA LEU A 58 -22.96 -9.31 4.19
C LEU A 58 -24.22 -9.20 3.28
N GLY A 59 -25.36 -9.72 3.74
CA GLY A 59 -26.61 -9.79 2.97
C GLY A 59 -27.55 -8.60 3.22
N ALA A 60 -28.16 -8.06 2.16
CA ALA A 60 -28.84 -6.75 2.12
C ALA A 60 -30.16 -6.55 2.93
N ASP A 61 -30.59 -7.51 3.74
CA ASP A 61 -31.77 -7.37 4.62
C ASP A 61 -31.34 -7.73 6.06
N SER A 62 -30.46 -6.93 6.67
CA SER A 62 -29.80 -7.31 7.91
C SER A 62 -30.26 -6.52 9.14
N TYR A 63 -30.48 -7.30 10.18
CA TYR A 63 -30.54 -6.86 11.56
C TYR A 63 -29.25 -6.08 11.89
N VAL A 64 -29.37 -4.80 12.24
CA VAL A 64 -28.23 -4.00 12.72
C VAL A 64 -27.94 -4.42 14.14
N PRO A 65 -26.76 -4.91 14.55
CA PRO A 65 -26.50 -5.33 15.94
C PRO A 65 -26.64 -4.18 16.96
N SER A 66 -26.81 -4.49 18.24
CA SER A 66 -26.97 -3.50 19.32
C SER A 66 -25.69 -3.17 20.07
N ASP A 67 -24.78 -4.13 20.19
CA ASP A 67 -23.48 -4.00 20.86
C ASP A 67 -22.42 -4.90 20.18
N LEU A 68 -21.19 -4.91 20.70
CA LEU A 68 -20.11 -5.72 20.14
C LEU A 68 -20.35 -7.23 20.21
N THR A 69 -21.00 -7.72 21.26
CA THR A 69 -21.28 -9.16 21.41
C THR A 69 -22.28 -9.59 20.36
N ASP A 70 -23.36 -8.83 20.22
CA ASP A 70 -24.40 -9.02 19.23
C ASP A 70 -23.84 -8.92 17.80
N ALA A 71 -22.88 -8.02 17.57
CA ALA A 71 -22.18 -7.89 16.29
C ALA A 71 -21.33 -9.12 15.95
N ILE A 72 -20.59 -9.66 16.92
CA ILE A 72 -19.79 -10.87 16.74
C ILE A 72 -20.71 -12.06 16.42
N ASP A 73 -21.82 -12.21 17.15
CA ASP A 73 -22.76 -13.31 16.96
C ASP A 73 -23.48 -13.21 15.61
N SER A 74 -23.86 -12.00 15.20
CA SER A 74 -24.41 -11.73 13.87
C SER A 74 -23.44 -12.17 12.77
N LEU A 75 -22.16 -11.79 12.86
CA LEU A 75 -21.14 -12.20 11.88
C LEU A 75 -20.91 -13.71 11.87
N LYS A 76 -20.92 -14.39 13.01
CA LYS A 76 -20.82 -15.85 13.07
C LYS A 76 -21.99 -16.55 12.37
N SER A 77 -23.17 -15.94 12.39
CA SER A 77 -24.37 -16.48 11.75
C SER A 77 -24.41 -16.23 10.24
N GLU A 78 -23.87 -15.10 9.79
CA GLU A 78 -23.91 -14.67 8.39
C GLU A 78 -22.74 -15.22 7.57
N LEU A 79 -21.54 -15.30 8.16
CA LEU A 79 -20.34 -15.75 7.47
C LEU A 79 -20.30 -17.27 7.34
N SER A 80 -19.80 -17.74 6.19
CA SER A 80 -19.59 -19.16 5.97
C SER A 80 -18.47 -19.70 6.88
N ARG A 81 -18.51 -21.01 7.14
CA ARG A 81 -17.45 -21.70 7.90
C ARG A 81 -16.04 -21.47 7.33
N GLN A 82 -15.92 -21.30 6.01
CA GLN A 82 -14.63 -21.07 5.36
C GLN A 82 -14.11 -19.66 5.63
N GLU A 83 -15.00 -18.66 5.66
CA GLU A 83 -14.65 -17.27 5.98
C GLU A 83 -14.30 -17.11 7.46
N LEU A 84 -15.07 -17.73 8.35
CA LEU A 84 -14.75 -17.74 9.79
C LEU A 84 -13.41 -18.43 10.06
N GLU A 85 -13.13 -19.56 9.40
CA GLU A 85 -11.85 -20.23 9.53
C GLU A 85 -10.70 -19.37 8.98
N PHE A 86 -10.91 -18.71 7.84
CA PHE A 86 -9.94 -17.77 7.27
C PHE A 86 -9.60 -16.64 8.25
N ILE A 87 -10.63 -16.04 8.86
CA ILE A 87 -10.44 -15.00 9.88
C ILE A 87 -9.67 -15.60 11.06
N ARG A 88 -10.13 -16.72 11.63
CA ARG A 88 -9.53 -17.35 12.81
C ARG A 88 -8.03 -17.66 12.67
N VAL A 89 -7.59 -18.13 11.50
CA VAL A 89 -6.19 -18.52 11.25
C VAL A 89 -5.31 -17.39 10.72
N SER A 90 -5.91 -16.23 10.38
CA SER A 90 -5.15 -15.05 9.96
C SER A 90 -4.32 -14.48 11.11
N ASP A 91 -3.17 -13.90 10.80
CA ASP A 91 -2.42 -13.10 11.77
C ASP A 91 -3.19 -11.81 12.08
N GLU A 92 -3.16 -11.39 13.34
CA GLU A 92 -3.91 -10.20 13.79
C GLU A 92 -3.45 -8.94 13.03
N SER A 93 -2.16 -8.86 12.69
CA SER A 93 -1.60 -7.77 11.87
C SER A 93 -2.11 -7.75 10.43
N ASP A 94 -2.57 -8.89 9.90
CA ASP A 94 -3.10 -9.00 8.54
C ASP A 94 -4.60 -8.68 8.45
N LEU A 95 -5.29 -8.51 9.59
CA LEU A 95 -6.72 -8.14 9.62
C LEU A 95 -7.00 -6.79 8.94
N VAL A 96 -6.01 -5.90 8.86
CA VAL A 96 -6.10 -4.64 8.11
C VAL A 96 -6.47 -4.86 6.63
N ARG A 97 -6.15 -6.03 6.06
CA ARG A 97 -6.50 -6.39 4.68
C ARG A 97 -8.01 -6.59 4.49
N LEU A 98 -8.74 -6.92 5.56
CA LEU A 98 -10.19 -7.07 5.55
C LEU A 98 -10.92 -5.73 5.60
N HIS A 99 -10.22 -4.62 5.84
CA HIS A 99 -10.83 -3.30 6.00
C HIS A 99 -11.68 -2.87 4.80
N HIS A 100 -11.18 -3.15 3.59
CA HIS A 100 -11.88 -2.76 2.35
C HIS A 100 -12.90 -3.79 1.85
N SER A 101 -12.90 -5.01 2.39
CA SER A 101 -13.92 -6.03 2.10
C SER A 101 -14.93 -6.09 3.25
N LEU A 102 -14.70 -6.97 4.23
CA LEU A 102 -15.60 -7.17 5.37
C LEU A 102 -15.84 -5.87 6.15
N GLY A 103 -14.79 -5.08 6.38
CA GLY A 103 -14.90 -3.82 7.13
C GLY A 103 -15.77 -2.78 6.41
N ARG A 104 -15.77 -2.80 5.08
CA ARG A 104 -16.65 -1.96 4.25
C ARG A 104 -18.10 -2.43 4.31
N SER A 105 -18.32 -3.74 4.26
CA SER A 105 -19.67 -4.29 4.40
C SER A 105 -20.26 -4.00 5.76
N ILE A 106 -19.55 -4.30 6.84
CA ILE A 106 -19.97 -4.01 8.22
C ILE A 106 -20.46 -2.56 8.36
N ARG A 107 -19.63 -1.58 7.96
CA ARG A 107 -19.98 -0.16 8.18
C ARG A 107 -21.12 0.34 7.28
N ASN A 108 -21.33 -0.27 6.13
CA ASN A 108 -22.38 0.14 5.20
C ASN A 108 -23.72 -0.54 5.52
N GLU A 109 -23.68 -1.82 5.85
CA GLU A 109 -24.87 -2.64 6.07
C GLU A 109 -25.46 -2.43 7.47
N TRP A 110 -24.61 -2.12 8.45
CA TRP A 110 -25.05 -1.76 9.80
C TRP A 110 -25.15 -0.24 10.03
N ASP A 111 -25.12 0.53 8.93
CA ASP A 111 -25.32 1.99 8.89
C ASP A 111 -24.46 2.75 9.93
N LEU A 112 -23.18 2.36 10.05
CA LEU A 112 -22.28 2.92 11.06
C LEU A 112 -21.92 4.39 10.79
N TRP A 113 -22.22 4.89 9.59
CA TRP A 113 -22.05 6.30 9.21
C TRP A 113 -23.13 7.23 9.77
N ALA A 114 -24.24 6.67 10.25
CA ALA A 114 -25.37 7.40 10.81
C ALA A 114 -25.62 6.98 12.27
N ASP A 115 -26.80 7.28 12.80
CA ASP A 115 -27.17 7.06 14.21
C ASP A 115 -27.74 5.65 14.44
N SER A 116 -27.10 4.62 13.87
CA SER A 116 -27.50 3.23 14.13
C SER A 116 -27.26 2.86 15.60
N ARG A 117 -28.01 1.88 16.12
CA ARG A 117 -27.86 1.49 17.53
C ARG A 117 -26.45 0.99 17.88
N LEU A 118 -25.79 0.30 16.95
CA LEU A 118 -24.39 -0.10 17.11
C LEU A 118 -23.45 1.10 17.08
N ALA A 119 -23.67 2.05 16.17
CA ALA A 119 -22.87 3.27 16.11
C ALA A 119 -22.99 4.07 17.41
N ASN A 120 -24.21 4.19 17.96
CA ASN A 120 -24.44 4.86 19.23
C ASN A 120 -23.74 4.17 20.40
N TRP A 121 -23.74 2.83 20.44
CA TRP A 121 -23.00 2.06 21.44
C TRP A 121 -21.48 2.33 21.39
N PHE A 122 -20.89 2.45 20.19
CA PHE A 122 -19.49 2.86 20.04
C PHE A 122 -19.25 4.32 20.42
N ASN A 123 -20.18 5.21 20.08
CA ASN A 123 -20.11 6.64 20.42
C ASN A 123 -20.09 6.86 21.93
N GLU A 124 -20.82 6.05 22.71
CA GLU A 124 -20.78 6.07 24.19
C GLU A 124 -19.37 5.78 24.76
N MET A 125 -18.49 5.18 23.95
CA MET A 125 -17.09 4.88 24.30
C MET A 125 -16.08 5.82 23.63
N ASP A 126 -16.56 6.91 23.04
CA ASP A 126 -15.83 7.90 22.22
C ASP A 126 -15.17 7.35 20.95
N ILE A 127 -15.73 6.29 20.35
CA ILE A 127 -15.33 5.81 19.02
C ILE A 127 -16.35 6.28 18.00
N PHE A 128 -15.98 7.26 17.17
CA PHE A 128 -16.91 7.92 16.24
C PHE A 128 -16.69 7.55 14.76
N HIS A 129 -15.51 7.03 14.42
CA HIS A 129 -15.17 6.79 13.02
C HIS A 129 -15.62 5.37 12.62
N PRO A 130 -16.45 5.20 11.56
CA PRO A 130 -16.98 3.88 11.18
C PRO A 130 -15.91 2.86 10.81
N ASP A 131 -14.78 3.32 10.26
CA ASP A 131 -13.61 2.48 9.99
C ASP A 131 -12.98 1.88 11.26
N ASP A 132 -13.01 2.63 12.36
CA ASP A 132 -12.46 2.15 13.64
C ASP A 132 -13.43 1.17 14.28
N MET A 133 -14.73 1.49 14.25
CA MET A 133 -15.80 0.60 14.72
C MET A 133 -15.70 -0.77 14.01
N SER A 134 -15.64 -0.78 12.68
CA SER A 134 -15.56 -2.03 11.92
C SER A 134 -14.25 -2.79 12.13
N ALA A 135 -13.13 -2.09 12.32
CA ALA A 135 -11.86 -2.71 12.68
C ALA A 135 -11.90 -3.37 14.07
N ILE A 136 -12.49 -2.71 15.08
CA ILE A 136 -12.69 -3.28 16.42
C ILE A 136 -13.57 -4.52 16.35
N ILE A 137 -14.67 -4.49 15.58
CA ILE A 137 -15.57 -5.63 15.39
C ILE A 137 -14.80 -6.81 14.79
N ILE A 138 -14.05 -6.61 13.70
CA ILE A 138 -13.30 -7.67 13.01
C ILE A 138 -12.22 -8.26 13.92
N LYS A 139 -11.47 -7.41 14.63
CA LYS A 139 -10.44 -7.86 15.58
C LYS A 139 -11.05 -8.63 16.75
N SER A 140 -12.21 -8.20 17.24
CA SER A 140 -12.90 -8.89 18.33
C SER A 140 -13.47 -10.24 17.88
N LEU A 141 -14.02 -10.32 16.66
CA LEU A 141 -14.42 -11.59 16.04
C LEU A 141 -13.24 -12.56 15.92
N HIS A 142 -12.08 -12.08 15.45
CA HIS A 142 -10.86 -12.88 15.35
C HIS A 142 -10.45 -13.48 16.71
N ARG A 143 -10.44 -12.64 17.76
CA ARG A 143 -10.07 -13.05 19.12
C ARG A 143 -11.05 -14.04 19.71
N ASP A 144 -12.35 -13.81 19.54
CA ASP A 144 -13.41 -14.72 19.98
C ASP A 144 -13.27 -16.10 19.30
N LEU A 145 -13.09 -16.15 17.97
CA LEU A 145 -12.88 -17.40 17.23
C LEU A 145 -11.62 -18.15 17.67
N ALA A 146 -10.61 -17.43 18.18
CA ALA A 146 -9.37 -17.99 18.71
C ALA A 146 -9.44 -18.31 20.22
N GLY A 147 -10.57 -18.04 20.89
CA GLY A 147 -10.74 -18.24 22.34
C GLY A 147 -9.88 -17.30 23.19
N ARG A 148 -9.55 -16.11 22.68
CA ARG A 148 -8.76 -15.09 23.37
C ARG A 148 -9.67 -14.02 23.99
N PRO A 149 -9.23 -13.34 25.06
CA PRO A 149 -9.93 -12.16 25.57
C PRO A 149 -10.07 -11.09 24.48
N LEU A 150 -11.19 -10.36 24.48
CA LEU A 150 -11.43 -9.29 23.50
C LEU A 150 -10.50 -8.09 23.73
N GLU A 151 -10.19 -7.78 24.99
CA GLU A 151 -9.42 -6.58 25.41
C GLU A 151 -9.98 -5.31 24.75
N LEU A 152 -11.30 -5.11 24.86
CA LEU A 152 -12.01 -4.03 24.17
C LEU A 152 -11.47 -2.65 24.59
N GLU A 153 -11.19 -2.47 25.87
CA GLU A 153 -10.65 -1.22 26.41
C GLU A 153 -9.32 -0.85 25.74
N GLU A 154 -8.42 -1.83 25.57
CA GLU A 154 -7.13 -1.62 24.90
C GLU A 154 -7.30 -1.25 23.42
N GLN A 155 -8.28 -1.85 22.75
CA GLN A 155 -8.61 -1.50 21.36
C GLN A 155 -9.14 -0.06 21.26
N ILE A 156 -9.99 0.36 22.20
CA ILE A 156 -10.54 1.72 22.26
C ILE A 156 -9.42 2.74 22.54
N ASP A 157 -8.56 2.46 23.52
CA ASP A 157 -7.45 3.35 23.89
C ASP A 157 -6.48 3.57 22.73
N TYR A 158 -6.21 2.53 21.95
CA TYR A 158 -5.40 2.65 20.72
C TYR A 158 -5.96 3.70 19.75
N TYR A 159 -7.26 3.68 19.47
CA TYR A 159 -7.88 4.63 18.54
C TYR A 159 -7.98 6.03 19.13
N LYS A 160 -8.24 6.16 20.43
CA LYS A 160 -8.20 7.44 21.14
C LYS A 160 -6.83 8.10 21.02
N GLU A 161 -5.75 7.35 21.25
CA GLU A 161 -4.39 7.84 21.07
C GLU A 161 -4.07 8.21 19.62
N TYR A 162 -4.51 7.39 18.66
CA TYR A 162 -4.32 7.64 17.24
C TYR A 162 -4.93 8.97 16.83
N TRP A 163 -6.20 9.21 17.15
CA TRP A 163 -6.90 10.45 16.80
C TRP A 163 -6.36 11.67 17.54
N ALA A 164 -5.88 11.51 18.78
CA ALA A 164 -5.19 12.59 19.48
C ALA A 164 -3.92 13.05 18.74
N LYS A 165 -3.12 12.10 18.23
CA LYS A 165 -1.92 12.39 17.42
C LYS A 165 -2.28 13.05 16.09
N VAL A 166 -3.32 12.57 15.40
CA VAL A 166 -3.81 13.15 14.14
C VAL A 166 -4.26 14.59 14.35
N LYS A 167 -5.11 14.86 15.35
CA LYS A 167 -5.58 16.22 15.67
C LYS A 167 -4.44 17.19 15.96
N ALA A 168 -3.44 16.76 16.74
CA ALA A 168 -2.27 17.57 17.06
C ALA A 168 -1.42 17.87 15.79
N HIS A 169 -1.27 16.89 14.90
CA HIS A 169 -0.57 17.08 13.64
C HIS A 169 -1.30 18.07 12.71
N GLU A 170 -2.61 17.91 12.55
CA GLU A 170 -3.45 18.80 11.75
C GLU A 170 -3.46 20.25 12.27
N GLU A 171 -3.41 20.44 13.58
CA GLU A 171 -3.29 21.77 14.17
C GLU A 171 -1.93 22.42 13.86
N ASN A 172 -0.84 21.65 13.96
CA ASN A 172 0.49 22.13 13.62
C ASN A 172 0.61 22.48 12.12
N GLU A 173 0.08 21.65 11.22
CA GLU A 173 0.07 21.94 9.78
C GLU A 173 -0.75 23.21 9.46
N ARG A 174 -1.88 23.42 10.14
CA ARG A 174 -2.67 24.66 10.02
C ARG A 174 -1.87 25.88 10.46
N ARG A 175 -1.15 25.80 11.59
CA ARG A 175 -0.28 26.88 12.07
C ARG A 175 0.85 27.17 11.08
N GLU A 176 1.52 26.13 10.58
CA GLU A 176 2.61 26.29 9.61
C GLU A 176 2.11 26.87 8.28
N GLU A 177 0.92 26.52 7.81
CA GLU A 177 0.34 27.11 6.60
C GLU A 177 0.12 28.62 6.76
N VAL A 178 -0.39 29.07 7.91
CA VAL A 178 -0.54 30.51 8.19
C VAL A 178 0.83 31.21 8.11
N LEU A 179 1.85 30.64 8.74
CA LEU A 179 3.21 31.18 8.67
C LEU A 179 3.79 31.15 7.25
N ARG A 180 3.52 30.11 6.45
CA ARG A 180 3.90 30.05 5.04
C ARG A 180 3.26 31.18 4.24
N GLN A 181 1.98 31.45 4.47
CA GLN A 181 1.25 32.53 3.81
C GLN A 181 1.80 33.91 4.19
N GLU A 182 2.12 34.13 5.47
CA GLU A 182 2.76 35.37 5.92
C GLU A 182 4.14 35.58 5.31
N ARG A 183 4.97 34.53 5.25
CA ARG A 183 6.29 34.58 4.60
C ARG A 183 6.16 34.94 3.12
N ARG A 184 5.20 34.34 2.39
CA ARG A 184 4.90 34.68 0.99
C ARG A 184 4.50 36.14 0.83
N LYS A 185 3.59 36.65 1.67
CA LYS A 185 3.17 38.07 1.63
C LYS A 185 4.35 39.01 1.88
N LYS A 186 5.20 38.72 2.87
CA LYS A 186 6.42 39.49 3.18
C LYS A 186 7.43 39.46 2.05
N ALA A 187 7.65 38.31 1.42
CA ALA A 187 8.54 38.18 0.27
C ALA A 187 8.05 39.00 -0.95
N ASN A 188 6.73 39.14 -1.10
CA ASN A 188 6.11 39.91 -2.19
C ASN A 188 6.02 41.43 -1.92
N LEU A 189 6.26 41.89 -0.69
CA LEU A 189 6.23 43.31 -0.34
C LEU A 189 7.42 44.04 -0.99
N GLY A 190 7.15 44.85 -2.01
CA GLY A 190 8.14 45.60 -2.79
C GLY A 190 8.26 45.14 -4.25
N TRP A 191 7.59 44.05 -4.64
CA TRP A 191 7.49 43.65 -6.04
C TRP A 191 6.45 44.51 -6.74
N GLN A 192 6.89 45.28 -7.73
CA GLN A 192 6.01 45.98 -8.66
C GLN A 192 6.06 45.23 -9.99
N TRP A 193 4.91 44.82 -10.50
CA TRP A 193 4.80 44.39 -11.90
C TRP A 193 5.03 45.62 -12.76
N LEU A 194 6.18 45.67 -13.43
CA LEU A 194 6.42 46.66 -14.47
C LEU A 194 5.75 46.10 -15.74
N ASP A 195 4.65 46.71 -16.19
CA ASP A 195 3.95 46.37 -17.44
C ASP A 195 4.77 46.70 -18.71
N SER A 196 6.10 46.84 -18.60
CA SER A 196 6.99 47.18 -19.70
C SER A 196 7.72 45.94 -20.22
N ASP A 197 7.35 45.55 -21.43
CA ASP A 197 8.17 44.85 -22.42
C ASP A 197 8.91 43.58 -21.94
N ALA A 198 8.24 42.70 -21.20
CA ALA A 198 8.72 41.33 -21.09
C ALA A 198 8.68 40.69 -22.48
N VAL A 199 9.85 40.33 -23.02
CA VAL A 199 9.96 39.60 -24.30
C VAL A 199 9.16 38.30 -24.19
N GLU A 200 8.16 38.12 -25.06
CA GLU A 200 7.49 36.83 -25.21
C GLU A 200 8.50 35.81 -25.73
N VAL A 201 8.87 34.84 -24.89
CA VAL A 201 9.71 33.72 -25.28
C VAL A 201 8.85 32.47 -25.39
N THR A 202 8.79 31.90 -26.59
CA THR A 202 8.16 30.60 -26.81
C THR A 202 9.00 29.49 -26.20
N LEU A 203 8.50 28.88 -25.13
CA LEU A 203 9.17 27.74 -24.50
C LEU A 203 9.13 26.49 -25.41
N PRO A 204 10.17 25.65 -25.42
CA PRO A 204 10.13 24.37 -26.12
C PRO A 204 8.99 23.50 -25.59
N ARG A 205 8.44 22.64 -26.45
CA ARG A 205 7.27 21.79 -26.13
C ARG A 205 7.57 20.93 -24.88
N ARG A 206 6.73 21.09 -23.85
CA ARG A 206 6.85 20.46 -22.51
C ARG A 206 6.97 18.92 -22.57
N PRO A 207 7.79 18.32 -21.69
CA PRO A 207 7.50 17.03 -21.06
C PRO A 207 6.40 17.19 -20.00
N GLU A 208 5.51 16.20 -19.83
CA GLU A 208 4.45 16.22 -18.81
C GLU A 208 5.01 16.37 -17.38
N GLY A 209 4.50 17.34 -16.61
CA GLY A 209 4.62 17.35 -15.14
C GLY A 209 5.15 18.61 -14.46
N ASP A 210 5.72 19.58 -15.18
CA ASP A 210 6.32 20.79 -14.58
C ASP A 210 5.59 22.07 -15.00
N ASP A 211 5.27 22.95 -14.05
CA ASP A 211 4.61 24.23 -14.30
C ASP A 211 5.59 25.41 -14.23
N VAL A 212 5.81 26.10 -15.36
CA VAL A 212 6.47 27.41 -15.35
C VAL A 212 5.48 28.45 -14.83
N TRP A 213 5.87 29.16 -13.76
CA TRP A 213 5.00 30.07 -13.01
C TRP A 213 5.26 31.54 -13.34
N GLY A 214 6.44 31.87 -13.87
CA GLY A 214 6.74 33.24 -14.30
C GLY A 214 8.06 33.34 -15.05
N LEU A 215 8.18 34.40 -15.84
CA LEU A 215 9.34 34.75 -16.65
C LEU A 215 9.57 36.24 -16.48
N TYR A 216 10.77 36.64 -16.03
CA TYR A 216 11.06 38.03 -15.69
C TYR A 216 12.39 38.47 -16.31
N PRO A 217 12.46 39.65 -16.94
CA PRO A 217 13.73 40.20 -17.40
C PRO A 217 14.64 40.54 -16.22
N TYR A 218 15.93 40.18 -16.30
CA TYR A 218 16.93 40.49 -15.28
C TYR A 218 18.31 40.72 -15.92
N GLY A 219 18.80 41.96 -15.90
CA GLY A 219 20.01 42.35 -16.61
C GLY A 219 19.87 42.14 -18.13
N GLU A 220 20.85 41.48 -18.76
CA GLU A 220 20.79 41.08 -20.17
C GLU A 220 20.17 39.67 -20.37
N GLY A 221 19.52 39.11 -19.34
CA GLY A 221 18.98 37.75 -19.36
C GLY A 221 17.55 37.63 -18.82
N LEU A 222 17.07 36.41 -18.68
CA LEU A 222 15.75 36.07 -18.16
C LEU A 222 15.86 35.20 -16.90
N ILE A 223 15.02 35.48 -15.92
CA ILE A 223 14.74 34.60 -14.78
C ILE A 223 13.50 33.77 -15.14
N VAL A 224 13.62 32.45 -15.04
CA VAL A 224 12.49 31.52 -15.17
C VAL A 224 12.13 30.98 -13.79
N VAL A 225 10.89 31.20 -13.37
CA VAL A 225 10.35 30.64 -12.12
C VAL A 225 9.57 29.38 -12.45
N MET A 226 10.01 28.25 -11.93
CA MET A 226 9.35 26.96 -12.14
C MET A 226 8.77 26.43 -10.83
N LYS A 227 7.52 26.00 -10.86
CA LYS A 227 6.86 25.23 -9.81
C LYS A 227 7.03 23.75 -10.12
N GLY A 228 7.98 23.11 -9.45
CA GLY A 228 8.11 21.65 -9.48
C GLY A 228 7.11 21.00 -8.52
N TYR A 229 6.33 20.02 -8.99
CA TYR A 229 5.60 19.10 -8.10
C TYR A 229 6.31 17.76 -8.14
N ARG A 230 6.82 17.27 -7.00
CA ARG A 230 7.22 15.86 -6.90
C ARG A 230 6.82 15.20 -5.59
N ARG A 231 6.13 14.07 -5.76
CA ARG A 231 5.97 13.03 -4.73
C ARG A 231 7.35 12.54 -4.30
N SER A 232 7.55 12.54 -2.98
CA SER A 232 8.60 11.88 -2.20
C SER A 232 10.07 12.08 -2.63
N PHE A 233 10.88 12.75 -1.80
CA PHE A 233 12.00 12.11 -1.10
C PHE A 233 12.68 13.09 -0.13
N LYS A 234 13.18 12.51 0.97
CA LYS A 234 13.99 13.13 2.02
C LYS A 234 15.26 13.78 1.43
N ARG A 235 15.26 15.10 1.22
CA ARG A 235 16.41 16.04 1.28
C ARG A 235 15.95 17.41 0.76
N GLN A 236 16.10 18.44 1.59
CA GLN A 236 15.87 19.85 1.24
C GLN A 236 16.68 20.24 0.01
N TRP A 237 16.12 20.97 -0.96
CA TRP A 237 16.88 21.93 -1.77
C TRP A 237 16.04 23.12 -2.26
N HIS A 238 16.77 24.20 -2.51
CA HIS A 238 16.40 25.61 -2.66
C HIS A 238 15.66 25.96 -3.96
N ASP A 239 14.81 27.00 -3.90
CA ASP A 239 14.44 27.80 -5.08
C ASP A 239 15.72 28.38 -5.70
N GLY A 240 16.07 27.92 -6.90
CA GLY A 240 17.19 28.44 -7.67
C GLY A 240 16.74 29.51 -8.65
N ILE A 241 17.37 30.68 -8.59
CA ILE A 241 17.34 31.65 -9.70
C ILE A 241 18.35 31.17 -10.74
N TYR A 242 17.87 30.75 -11.91
CA TYR A 242 18.75 30.45 -13.04
C TYR A 242 18.92 31.71 -13.88
N SER A 243 20.12 32.30 -13.85
CA SER A 243 20.52 33.39 -14.75
C SER A 243 21.33 32.83 -15.91
N SER A 244 20.85 33.01 -17.13
CA SER A 244 21.63 32.82 -18.35
C SER A 244 22.25 34.17 -18.73
N PHE A 245 23.58 34.29 -18.70
CA PHE A 245 24.29 35.44 -19.24
C PHE A 245 24.79 35.09 -20.64
N HIS A 246 24.41 35.88 -21.65
CA HIS A 246 25.13 35.87 -22.92
C HIS A 246 26.44 36.64 -22.74
N LYS A 247 27.57 36.00 -22.99
CA LYS A 247 28.87 36.68 -23.00
C LYS A 247 28.98 37.42 -24.34
N HIS A 248 28.80 38.73 -24.35
CA HIS A 248 29.23 39.54 -25.48
C HIS A 248 30.77 39.50 -25.54
N GLU A 249 31.33 38.86 -26.56
CA GLU A 249 32.72 39.15 -26.96
C GLU A 249 32.75 40.59 -27.48
N VAL A 250 33.51 41.42 -26.77
CA VAL A 250 33.75 42.81 -27.15
C VAL A 250 34.89 42.84 -28.16
N ARG A 251 34.52 43.28 -29.38
CA ARG A 251 35.28 43.67 -30.59
C ARG A 251 35.33 42.66 -31.74
#